data_AF-A0A1G9CVB5-F1
#
_entry.id   AF-A0A1G9CVB5-F1
#
_cell.length_a   1.000
_cell.length_b   1.000
_cell.length_c   1.000
_cell.angle_alpha   90.00
_cell.angle_beta   90.00
_cell.angle_gamma   90.00
#
_symmetry.space_group_name_H-M   'P 1'
#
loop_
_entity.id
_entity.type
_entity.pdbx_description
1 polymer ?
#
loop_
_entity_poly.entity_id
_entity_poly.type
_entity_poly.pdbx_seq_one_letter_code
_entity_poly.pdbx_strand_id
1 'polypeptide(L)'
;MWIPYDISGSLKAATAPETIRLSRADETPRPFLVGFLLRNPVTQAWELDLVADPAGTELAEGDLHLTLHGNEAGKLAEVIVRVTATSAAAALERAHAAMTRRLLRYVVETGRGMAIAGWRVADMAHDARWRCTPFRPSALVLNHASLAPMPDDLAPLAELFQSARAATEPGARLLAAFALLHAAQEGHPALGRADVAGFRVTTEMLVHAGADDASLAGLDLPGLLAALRPFHDRLVGPAGVRLPLCDDLPARQRLSRMANLADLAAHRLLAAEIRARALETPQPALEPAPC
;
A
#
# COMPACT_ATOMS: atom_id res chain seq x y z
N MET A 1 9.89 5.42 12.34
CA MET A 1 9.74 4.06 11.80
C MET A 1 8.81 4.13 10.60
N TRP A 2 9.23 3.66 9.43
CA TRP A 2 8.37 3.60 8.23
C TRP A 2 7.56 2.30 8.26
N ILE A 3 6.28 2.39 7.92
CA ILE A 3 5.37 1.24 7.88
C ILE A 3 4.56 1.34 6.57
N PRO A 4 4.39 0.26 5.81
CA PRO A 4 3.55 0.28 4.62
C PRO A 4 2.07 0.46 5.01
N TYR A 5 1.38 1.44 4.42
CA TYR A 5 -0.06 1.63 4.65
C TYR A 5 -0.93 0.69 3.81
N ASP A 6 -0.40 0.23 2.67
CA ASP A 6 -1.07 -0.71 1.78
C ASP A 6 -0.16 -1.92 1.53
N ILE A 7 -0.50 -3.03 2.16
CA ILE A 7 0.20 -4.32 2.06
C ILE A 7 -0.57 -5.31 1.20
N SER A 8 -1.37 -4.82 0.25
CA SER A 8 -2.10 -5.61 -0.75
C SER A 8 -1.25 -6.74 -1.38
N GLY A 9 0.07 -6.67 -1.30
CA GLY A 9 1.03 -7.66 -1.79
C GLY A 9 1.00 -9.09 -1.20
N SER A 10 0.44 -9.40 -0.02
CA SER A 10 0.45 -10.79 0.49
C SER A 10 -0.73 -11.22 1.39
N LEU A 11 -1.09 -12.51 1.31
CA LEU A 11 -2.05 -13.15 2.21
C LEU A 11 -1.35 -13.61 3.50
N LYS A 12 -1.56 -12.87 4.60
CA LYS A 12 -1.00 -13.25 5.90
C LYS A 12 -1.95 -14.19 6.62
N ALA A 13 -1.43 -15.34 7.06
CA ALA A 13 -2.19 -16.29 7.87
C ALA A 13 -2.69 -15.64 9.17
N ALA A 14 -3.94 -15.95 9.53
CA ALA A 14 -4.61 -15.44 10.73
C ALA A 14 -5.04 -16.57 11.69
N THR A 15 -4.90 -17.84 11.28
CA THR A 15 -5.20 -19.03 12.09
C THR A 15 -3.95 -19.90 12.27
N ALA A 16 -4.09 -20.97 13.07
CA ALA A 16 -2.99 -21.86 13.41
C ALA A 16 -2.33 -22.47 12.16
N PRO A 17 -0.99 -22.66 12.14
CA PRO A 17 -0.25 -23.19 10.99
C PRO A 17 -0.82 -24.50 10.42
N GLU A 18 -1.37 -25.36 11.29
CA GLU A 18 -1.94 -26.64 10.89
C GLU A 18 -3.19 -26.48 10.00
N THR A 19 -4.12 -25.58 10.36
CA THR A 19 -5.31 -25.29 9.53
C THR A 19 -4.91 -24.73 8.16
N ILE A 20 -3.90 -23.85 8.15
CA ILE A 20 -3.36 -23.27 6.92
C ILE A 20 -2.70 -24.34 6.06
N ARG A 21 -1.97 -25.28 6.68
CA ARG A 21 -1.33 -26.41 5.98
C ARG A 21 -2.37 -27.33 5.35
N LEU A 22 -3.40 -27.71 6.09
CA LEU A 22 -4.51 -28.54 5.59
C LEU A 22 -5.22 -27.87 4.42
N SER A 23 -5.59 -26.59 4.57
CA SER A 23 -6.22 -25.84 3.49
C SER A 23 -5.34 -25.72 2.23
N ARG A 24 -4.03 -25.53 2.40
CA ARG A 24 -3.10 -25.47 1.26
C ARG A 24 -2.89 -26.82 0.58
N ALA A 25 -3.04 -27.92 1.31
CA ALA A 25 -2.89 -29.27 0.78
C ALA A 25 -4.14 -29.78 0.06
N ASP A 26 -5.33 -29.24 0.40
CA ASP A 26 -6.56 -29.57 -0.30
C ASP A 26 -6.70 -28.75 -1.60
N GLU A 27 -6.68 -29.44 -2.74
CA GLU A 27 -6.85 -28.87 -4.07
C GLU A 27 -8.28 -29.01 -4.61
N THR A 28 -9.20 -29.58 -3.82
CA THR A 28 -10.59 -29.80 -4.25
C THR A 28 -11.39 -28.49 -4.25
N PRO A 29 -12.36 -28.33 -5.20
CA PRO A 29 -13.27 -27.19 -5.20
C PRO A 29 -14.15 -27.16 -3.94
N ARG A 30 -14.10 -26.05 -3.21
CA ARG A 30 -14.84 -25.89 -1.94
C ARG A 30 -15.20 -24.42 -1.68
N PRO A 31 -16.14 -24.14 -0.76
CA PRO A 31 -16.58 -22.77 -0.51
C PRO A 31 -15.55 -21.96 0.28
N PHE A 32 -15.28 -20.76 -0.20
CA PHE A 32 -14.53 -19.71 0.47
C PHE A 32 -15.41 -18.48 0.68
N LEU A 33 -15.13 -17.74 1.74
CA LEU A 33 -15.65 -16.39 1.95
C LEU A 33 -14.51 -15.38 1.78
N VAL A 34 -14.74 -14.34 0.98
CA VAL A 34 -13.80 -13.23 0.79
C VAL A 34 -14.49 -11.94 1.22
N GLY A 35 -14.07 -11.39 2.35
CA GLY A 35 -14.55 -10.09 2.84
C GLY A 35 -13.67 -8.97 2.32
N PHE A 36 -14.24 -7.93 1.71
CA PHE A 36 -13.57 -6.70 1.29
C PHE A 36 -13.95 -5.57 2.24
N LEU A 37 -12.96 -5.00 2.90
CA LEU A 37 -13.11 -3.74 3.65
C LEU A 37 -12.98 -2.59 2.67
N LEU A 38 -13.91 -1.63 2.74
CA LEU A 38 -13.95 -0.50 1.82
C LEU A 38 -13.41 0.77 2.49
N ARG A 39 -12.89 1.68 1.67
CA ARG A 39 -12.49 3.02 2.09
C ARG A 39 -12.93 4.08 1.09
N ASN A 40 -13.29 5.25 1.61
CA ASN A 40 -13.41 6.46 0.83
C ASN A 40 -11.99 7.06 0.66
N PRO A 41 -11.46 7.17 -0.57
CA PRO A 41 -10.11 7.68 -0.81
C PRO A 41 -9.96 9.20 -0.55
N VAL A 42 -11.07 9.94 -0.44
CA VAL A 42 -11.06 11.37 -0.14
C VAL A 42 -10.98 11.61 1.37
N THR A 43 -11.86 10.98 2.15
CA THR A 43 -11.92 11.16 3.61
C THR A 43 -11.04 10.19 4.38
N GLN A 44 -10.53 9.14 3.71
CA GLN A 44 -9.80 8.01 4.29
C GLN A 44 -10.62 7.21 5.33
N ALA A 45 -11.94 7.43 5.40
CA ALA A 45 -12.83 6.69 6.27
C ALA A 45 -13.00 5.24 5.77
N TRP A 46 -13.12 4.28 6.69
CA TRP A 46 -13.29 2.85 6.39
C TRP A 46 -14.76 2.49 6.16
N GLU A 47 -15.35 3.23 5.23
CA GLU A 47 -16.73 3.15 4.81
C GLU A 47 -16.85 3.85 3.45
N LEU A 48 -17.92 3.59 2.73
CA LEU A 48 -18.34 4.35 1.57
C LEU A 48 -19.59 5.14 1.91
N ASP A 49 -19.75 6.30 1.25
CA ASP A 49 -20.96 7.12 1.34
C ASP A 49 -22.09 6.51 0.48
N LEU A 50 -22.40 5.25 0.75
CA LEU A 50 -23.47 4.45 0.17
C LEU A 50 -24.31 3.86 1.30
N VAL A 51 -25.63 3.97 1.20
CA VAL A 51 -26.53 3.36 2.19
C VAL A 51 -26.49 1.84 2.04
N ALA A 52 -26.31 1.13 3.14
CA ALA A 52 -26.36 -0.32 3.19
C ALA A 52 -27.00 -0.80 4.50
N ASP A 53 -27.76 -1.87 4.42
CA ASP A 53 -28.35 -2.52 5.59
C ASP A 53 -27.26 -3.21 6.42
N PRO A 54 -27.16 -2.96 7.75
CA PRO A 54 -26.29 -3.73 8.63
C PRO A 54 -26.55 -5.24 8.59
N ALA A 55 -27.80 -5.65 8.39
CA ALA A 55 -28.19 -7.06 8.26
C ALA A 55 -27.68 -7.73 6.98
N GLY A 56 -27.24 -6.94 6.00
CA GLY A 56 -26.72 -7.41 4.73
C GLY A 56 -27.76 -7.31 3.61
N THR A 57 -27.34 -6.78 2.47
CA THR A 57 -28.13 -6.85 1.21
C THR A 57 -27.47 -7.86 0.28
N GLU A 58 -28.21 -8.91 -0.09
CA GLU A 58 -27.69 -9.95 -0.99
C GLU A 58 -27.82 -9.57 -2.46
N LEU A 59 -26.78 -9.86 -3.23
CA LEU A 59 -26.73 -9.73 -4.69
C LEU A 59 -26.13 -11.01 -5.28
N ALA A 60 -26.76 -11.53 -6.33
CA ALA A 60 -26.21 -12.62 -7.13
C ALA A 60 -25.53 -12.07 -8.38
N GLU A 61 -24.32 -12.55 -8.67
CA GLU A 61 -23.56 -12.19 -9.87
C GLU A 61 -22.91 -13.44 -10.47
N GLY A 62 -23.62 -14.08 -11.41
CA GLY A 62 -23.19 -15.37 -11.95
C GLY A 62 -23.19 -16.44 -10.86
N ASP A 63 -22.03 -17.05 -10.61
CA ASP A 63 -21.81 -18.04 -9.55
C ASP A 63 -21.30 -17.43 -8.22
N LEU A 64 -21.20 -16.10 -8.15
CA LEU A 64 -20.79 -15.37 -6.96
C LEU A 64 -22.02 -14.88 -6.19
N HIS A 65 -21.98 -15.04 -4.87
CA HIS A 65 -22.97 -14.45 -3.97
C HIS A 65 -22.30 -13.35 -3.15
N LEU A 66 -22.77 -12.12 -3.29
CA LEU A 66 -22.25 -10.95 -2.60
C LEU A 66 -23.25 -10.52 -1.52
N THR A 67 -22.75 -10.15 -0.36
CA THR A 67 -23.55 -9.54 0.71
C THR A 67 -22.92 -8.21 1.11
N LEU A 68 -23.69 -7.13 1.00
CA LEU A 68 -23.26 -5.77 1.29
C LEU A 68 -23.65 -5.40 2.72
N HIS A 69 -22.67 -5.11 3.58
CA HIS A 69 -22.90 -4.82 4.99
C HIS A 69 -22.65 -3.36 5.33
N GLY A 70 -23.70 -2.71 5.84
CA GLY A 70 -23.60 -1.39 6.46
C GLY A 70 -22.91 -1.44 7.83
N ASN A 71 -22.28 -0.34 8.22
CA ASN A 71 -21.88 -0.10 9.60
C ASN A 71 -23.07 0.44 10.44
N GLU A 72 -22.82 0.76 11.70
CA GLU A 72 -23.84 1.31 12.62
C GLU A 72 -24.45 2.63 12.15
N ALA A 73 -23.75 3.38 11.29
CA ALA A 73 -24.25 4.60 10.67
C ALA A 73 -25.03 4.35 9.36
N GLY A 74 -25.26 3.09 8.99
CA GLY A 74 -25.95 2.68 7.76
C GLY A 74 -25.11 2.89 6.49
N LYS A 75 -23.79 3.07 6.62
CA LYS A 75 -22.88 3.26 5.50
C LYS A 75 -22.17 1.96 5.13
N LEU A 76 -22.04 1.68 3.84
CA LEU A 76 -21.41 0.46 3.34
C LEU A 76 -19.95 0.37 3.80
N ALA A 77 -19.63 -0.63 4.62
CA ALA A 77 -18.30 -0.80 5.19
C ALA A 77 -17.59 -2.07 4.71
N GLU A 78 -18.34 -3.16 4.49
CA GLU A 78 -17.79 -4.45 4.09
C GLU A 78 -18.66 -5.10 3.01
N VAL A 79 -18.03 -5.81 2.08
CA VAL A 79 -18.72 -6.70 1.13
C VAL A 79 -18.14 -8.09 1.28
N ILE A 80 -18.99 -9.08 1.54
CA ILE A 80 -18.61 -10.48 1.64
C ILE A 80 -18.99 -11.18 0.35
N VAL A 81 -18.03 -11.84 -0.28
CA VAL A 81 -18.22 -12.63 -1.49
C VAL A 81 -18.04 -14.11 -1.15
N ARG A 82 -19.08 -14.91 -1.37
CA ARG A 82 -18.99 -16.37 -1.34
C ARG A 82 -18.64 -16.87 -2.73
N VAL A 83 -17.60 -17.70 -2.80
CA VAL A 83 -17.07 -18.25 -4.05
C VAL A 83 -16.58 -19.68 -3.84
N THR A 84 -16.81 -20.56 -4.82
CA THR A 84 -16.18 -21.88 -4.85
C THR A 84 -14.81 -21.78 -5.50
N ALA A 85 -13.76 -22.27 -4.84
CA ALA A 85 -12.41 -22.26 -5.38
C ALA A 85 -11.60 -23.46 -4.88
N THR A 86 -10.40 -23.65 -5.42
CA THR A 86 -9.46 -24.69 -4.98
C THR A 86 -8.43 -24.18 -3.98
N SER A 87 -8.31 -22.85 -3.81
CA SER A 87 -7.38 -22.23 -2.87
C SER A 87 -7.84 -20.84 -2.45
N ALA A 88 -7.29 -20.34 -1.33
CA ALA A 88 -7.53 -18.99 -0.84
C ALA A 88 -7.09 -17.90 -1.84
N ALA A 89 -6.00 -18.14 -2.58
CA ALA A 89 -5.50 -17.23 -3.60
C ALA A 89 -6.45 -17.15 -4.79
N ALA A 90 -6.90 -18.30 -5.29
CA ALA A 90 -7.88 -18.36 -6.38
C ALA A 90 -9.23 -17.76 -5.98
N ALA A 91 -9.70 -18.01 -4.76
CA ALA A 91 -10.90 -17.38 -4.21
C ALA A 91 -10.79 -15.86 -4.20
N LEU A 92 -9.68 -15.33 -3.67
CA LEU A 92 -9.44 -13.89 -3.59
C LEU A 92 -9.37 -13.27 -4.98
N GLU A 93 -8.63 -13.86 -5.91
CA GLU A 93 -8.47 -13.33 -7.27
C GLU A 93 -9.83 -13.21 -7.99
N ARG A 94 -10.64 -14.28 -7.94
CA ARG A 94 -11.98 -14.28 -8.53
C ARG A 94 -12.89 -13.22 -7.89
N ALA A 95 -12.94 -13.18 -6.57
CA ALA A 95 -13.76 -12.22 -5.84
C ALA A 95 -13.29 -10.77 -6.08
N HIS A 96 -11.98 -10.54 -6.15
CA HIS A 96 -11.39 -9.21 -6.37
C HIS A 96 -11.69 -8.70 -7.78
N ALA A 97 -11.65 -9.56 -8.81
CA ALA A 97 -12.00 -9.20 -10.17
C ALA A 97 -13.47 -8.80 -10.31
N ALA A 98 -14.40 -9.48 -9.62
CA ALA A 98 -15.80 -9.08 -9.55
C ALA A 98 -15.98 -7.75 -8.80
N MET A 99 -15.40 -7.64 -7.60
CA MET A 99 -15.52 -6.44 -6.78
C MET A 99 -14.94 -5.20 -7.46
N THR A 100 -13.81 -5.32 -8.15
CA THR A 100 -13.18 -4.20 -8.86
C THR A 100 -14.07 -3.67 -9.98
N ARG A 101 -14.66 -4.56 -10.79
CA ARG A 101 -15.60 -4.17 -11.86
C ARG A 101 -16.84 -3.47 -11.30
N ARG A 102 -17.38 -3.98 -10.19
CA ARG A 102 -18.52 -3.39 -9.50
C ARG A 102 -18.21 -2.01 -8.92
N LEU A 103 -17.08 -1.86 -8.23
CA LEU A 103 -16.65 -0.55 -7.70
C LEU A 103 -16.43 0.46 -8.83
N LEU A 104 -15.83 0.06 -9.95
CA LEU A 104 -15.68 0.93 -11.11
C LEU A 104 -17.04 1.42 -11.63
N ARG A 105 -18.03 0.54 -11.74
CA ARG A 105 -19.39 0.94 -12.12
C ARG A 105 -19.97 1.95 -11.13
N TYR A 106 -19.87 1.68 -9.84
CA TYR A 106 -20.41 2.57 -8.80
C TYR A 106 -19.72 3.94 -8.80
N VAL A 107 -18.40 3.99 -8.98
CA VAL A 107 -17.64 5.25 -9.10
C VAL A 107 -18.15 6.07 -10.29
N VAL A 108 -18.33 5.43 -11.45
CA VAL A 108 -18.81 6.10 -12.68
C VAL A 108 -20.24 6.61 -12.51
N GLU A 109 -21.13 5.83 -11.90
CA GLU A 109 -22.55 6.20 -11.77
C GLU A 109 -22.81 7.25 -10.69
N THR A 110 -22.05 7.20 -9.58
CA THR A 110 -22.32 8.05 -8.41
C THR A 110 -21.38 9.24 -8.30
N GLY A 111 -20.26 9.23 -9.01
CA GLY A 111 -19.19 10.22 -8.88
C GLY A 111 -18.44 10.19 -7.53
N ARG A 112 -18.72 9.19 -6.67
CA ARG A 112 -18.06 9.08 -5.36
C ARG A 112 -16.78 8.26 -5.44
N GLY A 113 -15.77 8.68 -4.67
CA GLY A 113 -14.53 7.91 -4.54
C GLY A 113 -14.77 6.61 -3.77
N MET A 114 -14.31 5.49 -4.31
CA MET A 114 -14.43 4.18 -3.68
C MET A 114 -13.16 3.37 -3.92
N ALA A 115 -12.64 2.73 -2.87
CA ALA A 115 -11.49 1.85 -2.98
C ALA A 115 -11.61 0.66 -2.01
N ILE A 116 -10.96 -0.43 -2.38
CA ILE A 116 -10.70 -1.53 -1.45
C ILE A 116 -9.58 -1.08 -0.50
N ALA A 117 -9.84 -1.17 0.80
CA ALA A 117 -8.88 -0.91 1.86
C ALA A 117 -8.07 -2.17 2.18
N GLY A 118 -8.72 -3.33 2.16
CA GLY A 118 -8.11 -4.62 2.43
C GLY A 118 -9.12 -5.74 2.30
N TRP A 119 -8.68 -6.96 2.62
CA TRP A 119 -9.50 -8.15 2.52
C TRP A 119 -9.20 -9.19 3.60
N ARG A 120 -10.15 -10.12 3.75
CA ARG A 120 -10.06 -11.32 4.58
C ARG A 120 -10.54 -12.48 3.75
N VAL A 121 -9.91 -13.64 3.91
CA VAL A 121 -10.31 -14.88 3.24
C VAL A 121 -10.51 -15.94 4.30
N ALA A 122 -11.61 -16.67 4.23
CA ALA A 122 -11.90 -17.82 5.07
C ALA A 122 -12.16 -19.05 4.20
N ASP A 123 -11.42 -20.12 4.45
CA ASP A 123 -11.71 -21.47 3.97
C ASP A 123 -12.67 -22.12 4.96
N MET A 124 -13.89 -22.38 4.52
CA MET A 124 -14.94 -22.91 5.40
C MET A 124 -14.74 -24.40 5.71
N ALA A 125 -13.99 -25.13 4.88
CA ALA A 125 -13.78 -26.57 5.08
C ALA A 125 -12.71 -26.86 6.15
N HIS A 126 -11.70 -26.00 6.27
CA HIS A 126 -10.55 -26.20 7.17
C HIS A 126 -10.46 -25.16 8.30
N ASP A 127 -11.43 -24.25 8.39
CA ASP A 127 -11.43 -23.06 9.27
C ASP A 127 -10.11 -22.27 9.18
N ALA A 128 -9.53 -22.23 7.99
CA ALA A 128 -8.29 -21.53 7.73
C ALA A 128 -8.59 -20.10 7.30
N ARG A 129 -7.89 -19.11 7.89
CA ARG A 129 -8.16 -17.70 7.60
C ARG A 129 -6.89 -16.94 7.23
N TRP A 130 -7.04 -16.02 6.29
CA TRP A 130 -6.01 -15.07 5.89
C TRP A 130 -6.56 -13.66 5.93
N ARG A 131 -5.68 -12.69 6.10
CA ARG A 131 -6.04 -11.29 6.02
C ARG A 131 -4.94 -10.47 5.37
N CYS A 132 -5.38 -9.41 4.73
CA CYS A 132 -4.57 -8.27 4.34
C CYS A 132 -5.38 -7.02 4.64
N THR A 133 -5.24 -6.48 5.85
CA THR A 133 -5.92 -5.27 6.28
C THR A 133 -4.88 -4.19 6.56
N PRO A 134 -5.15 -2.91 6.25
CA PRO A 134 -4.23 -1.83 6.58
C PRO A 134 -3.91 -1.86 8.07
N PHE A 135 -2.63 -1.75 8.40
CA PHE A 135 -2.21 -1.60 9.78
C PHE A 135 -2.61 -0.20 10.26
N ARG A 136 -3.27 -0.10 11.42
CA ARG A 136 -3.50 1.18 12.09
C ARG A 136 -2.36 1.39 13.10
N PRO A 137 -1.32 2.17 12.75
CA PRO A 137 -0.24 2.41 13.70
C PRO A 137 -0.76 3.17 14.92
N SER A 138 -0.11 2.94 16.06
CA SER A 138 -0.34 3.73 17.27
C SER A 138 -0.05 5.21 17.02
N ALA A 139 -0.74 6.08 17.74
CA ALA A 139 -0.46 7.51 17.72
C ALA A 139 1.01 7.77 18.12
N LEU A 140 1.69 8.64 17.37
CA LEU A 140 3.04 9.09 17.69
C LEU A 140 2.98 10.41 18.45
N VAL A 141 3.74 10.50 19.54
CA VAL A 141 3.99 11.79 20.20
C VAL A 141 5.12 12.48 19.43
N LEU A 142 4.82 13.63 18.84
CA LEU A 142 5.81 14.44 18.15
C LEU A 142 6.53 15.35 19.15
N ASN A 143 7.86 15.35 19.12
CA ASN A 143 8.64 16.37 19.79
C ASN A 143 8.69 17.63 18.92
N HIS A 144 7.68 18.49 19.07
CA HIS A 144 7.55 19.74 18.33
C HIS A 144 8.77 20.67 18.49
N ALA A 145 9.44 20.64 19.65
CA ALA A 145 10.62 21.45 19.88
C ALA A 145 11.84 21.02 19.03
N SER A 146 11.89 19.75 18.63
CA SER A 146 12.98 19.20 17.78
C SER A 146 12.67 19.18 16.29
N LEU A 147 11.43 19.50 15.89
CA LEU A 147 10.99 19.42 14.50
C LEU A 147 10.97 20.82 13.89
N ALA A 148 12.11 21.22 13.32
CA ALA A 148 12.18 22.41 12.50
C ALA A 148 11.28 22.26 11.24
N PRO A 149 10.80 23.37 10.66
CA PRO A 149 10.14 23.36 9.36
C PRO A 149 10.99 22.68 8.27
N MET A 150 10.32 22.16 7.24
CA MET A 150 11.00 21.59 6.07
C MET A 150 11.81 22.71 5.37
N PRO A 151 13.11 22.49 5.07
CA PRO A 151 13.88 23.45 4.26
C PRO A 151 13.26 23.67 2.88
N ASP A 152 13.23 24.92 2.42
CA ASP A 152 12.56 25.33 1.18
C ASP A 152 13.08 24.59 -0.07
N ASP A 153 14.38 24.32 -0.14
CA ASP A 153 15.00 23.60 -1.25
C ASP A 153 14.66 22.11 -1.27
N LEU A 154 14.38 21.53 -0.10
CA LEU A 154 14.00 20.13 0.06
C LEU A 154 12.48 19.91 -0.05
N ALA A 155 11.68 20.96 0.15
CA ALA A 155 10.23 20.91 0.15
C ALA A 155 9.62 20.26 -1.12
N PRO A 156 10.07 20.56 -2.36
CA PRO A 156 9.51 19.91 -3.56
C PRO A 156 9.68 18.39 -3.56
N LEU A 157 10.82 17.88 -3.04
CA LEU A 157 11.05 16.44 -2.92
C LEU A 157 10.23 15.85 -1.77
N ALA A 158 10.09 16.58 -0.66
CA ALA A 158 9.24 16.17 0.44
C ALA A 158 7.75 16.08 0.03
N GLU A 159 7.28 16.95 -0.88
CA GLU A 159 5.93 16.90 -1.46
C GLU A 159 5.71 15.67 -2.35
N LEU A 160 6.71 15.26 -3.14
CA LEU A 160 6.68 14.00 -3.87
C LEU A 160 6.55 12.81 -2.91
N PHE A 161 7.34 12.81 -1.83
CA PHE A 161 7.24 11.78 -0.80
C PHE A 161 5.88 11.80 -0.10
N GLN A 162 5.35 12.97 0.27
CA GLN A 162 4.01 13.11 0.84
C GLN A 162 2.95 12.53 -0.10
N SER A 163 3.05 12.82 -1.40
CA SER A 163 2.16 12.29 -2.43
C SER A 163 2.23 10.77 -2.52
N ALA A 164 3.44 10.18 -2.46
CA ALA A 164 3.61 8.73 -2.40
C ALA A 164 2.95 8.12 -1.14
N ARG A 165 3.09 8.76 0.01
CA ARG A 165 2.50 8.31 1.28
C ARG A 165 0.98 8.41 1.33
N ALA A 166 0.41 9.43 0.68
CA ALA A 166 -1.03 9.66 0.62
C ALA A 166 -1.72 8.82 -0.48
N ALA A 167 -0.97 8.29 -1.45
CA ALA A 167 -1.52 7.54 -2.56
C ALA A 167 -2.25 6.26 -2.12
N THR A 168 -3.53 6.17 -2.46
CA THR A 168 -4.39 4.99 -2.22
C THR A 168 -4.18 3.87 -3.24
N GLU A 169 -3.47 4.16 -4.33
CA GLU A 169 -3.26 3.25 -5.46
C GLU A 169 -1.74 3.11 -5.71
N PRO A 170 -1.21 1.86 -5.83
CA PRO A 170 0.22 1.62 -5.91
C PRO A 170 0.91 2.24 -7.13
N GLY A 171 0.24 2.41 -8.27
CA GLY A 171 0.81 3.10 -9.43
C GLY A 171 1.11 4.58 -9.16
N ALA A 172 0.17 5.31 -8.56
CA ALA A 172 0.42 6.70 -8.15
C ALA A 172 1.56 6.80 -7.13
N ARG A 173 1.60 5.86 -6.16
CA ARG A 173 2.70 5.78 -5.19
C ARG A 173 4.05 5.56 -5.88
N LEU A 174 4.11 4.62 -6.82
CA LEU A 174 5.33 4.31 -7.55
C LEU A 174 5.82 5.53 -8.33
N LEU A 175 4.96 6.20 -9.09
CA LEU A 175 5.36 7.36 -9.90
C LEU A 175 5.98 8.49 -9.04
N ALA A 176 5.33 8.82 -7.92
CA ALA A 176 5.81 9.87 -7.02
C ALA A 176 7.15 9.49 -6.34
N ALA A 177 7.25 8.27 -5.82
CA ALA A 177 8.50 7.80 -5.19
C ALA A 177 9.64 7.66 -6.22
N PHE A 178 9.34 7.14 -7.42
CA PHE A 178 10.30 6.97 -8.50
C PHE A 178 10.87 8.31 -8.96
N ALA A 179 10.04 9.35 -9.07
CA ALA A 179 10.51 10.69 -9.45
C ALA A 179 11.54 11.24 -8.45
N LEU A 180 11.32 11.02 -7.14
CA LEU A 180 12.28 11.41 -6.10
C LEU A 180 13.57 10.60 -6.18
N LEU A 181 13.48 9.28 -6.33
CA LEU A 181 14.65 8.41 -6.48
C LEU A 181 15.47 8.78 -7.73
N HIS A 182 14.80 9.11 -8.83
CA HIS A 182 15.43 9.57 -10.05
C HIS A 182 16.14 10.92 -9.84
N ALA A 183 15.51 11.88 -9.16
CA ALA A 183 16.16 13.15 -8.81
C ALA A 183 17.43 12.92 -7.95
N ALA A 184 17.39 11.98 -7.01
CA ALA A 184 18.56 11.60 -6.23
C ALA A 184 19.68 11.01 -7.10
N GLN A 185 19.34 10.14 -8.06
CA GLN A 185 20.30 9.54 -8.99
C GLN A 185 20.99 10.61 -9.86
N GLU A 186 20.23 11.60 -10.33
CA GLU A 186 20.73 12.70 -11.15
C GLU A 186 21.49 13.78 -10.33
N GLY A 187 21.70 13.56 -9.03
CA GLY A 187 22.49 14.46 -8.19
C GLY A 187 21.77 15.75 -7.83
N HIS A 188 20.45 15.70 -7.61
CA HIS A 188 19.67 16.89 -7.23
C HIS A 188 20.31 17.62 -6.04
N PRO A 189 20.60 18.94 -6.13
CA PRO A 189 21.40 19.66 -5.12
C PRO A 189 20.87 19.56 -3.69
N ALA A 190 19.54 19.55 -3.52
CA ALA A 190 18.92 19.42 -2.20
C ALA A 190 19.19 18.07 -1.50
N LEU A 191 19.65 17.03 -2.22
CA LEU A 191 19.99 15.72 -1.68
C LEU A 191 21.51 15.47 -1.60
N GLY A 192 22.33 16.53 -1.72
CA GLY A 192 23.78 16.41 -1.80
C GLY A 192 24.44 15.74 -0.59
N ARG A 193 23.76 15.64 0.56
CA ARG A 193 24.27 15.03 1.80
C ARG A 193 23.61 13.69 2.14
N ALA A 194 22.70 13.18 1.30
CA ALA A 194 21.93 11.96 1.55
C ALA A 194 22.74 10.65 1.46
N ASP A 195 24.05 10.73 1.19
CA ASP A 195 24.94 9.60 0.87
C ASP A 195 24.33 8.64 -0.17
N VAL A 196 23.98 9.20 -1.33
CA VAL A 196 23.38 8.43 -2.44
C VAL A 196 24.32 7.31 -2.90
N ALA A 197 25.64 7.54 -2.88
CA ALA A 197 26.64 6.54 -3.27
C ALA A 197 26.67 5.34 -2.30
N GLY A 198 26.46 5.57 -1.01
CA GLY A 198 26.38 4.55 0.03
C GLY A 198 25.02 3.83 0.12
N PHE A 199 23.97 4.31 -0.57
CA PHE A 199 22.65 3.69 -0.52
C PHE A 199 22.68 2.24 -0.99
N ARG A 200 22.09 1.33 -0.20
CA ARG A 200 21.88 -0.08 -0.56
C ARG A 200 20.50 -0.55 -0.14
N VAL A 201 19.86 -1.36 -0.97
CA VAL A 201 18.63 -2.07 -0.61
C VAL A 201 18.95 -3.14 0.43
N THR A 202 18.38 -3.00 1.62
CA THR A 202 18.62 -3.95 2.73
C THR A 202 17.53 -5.01 2.83
N THR A 203 17.83 -6.14 3.46
CA THR A 203 16.82 -7.17 3.79
C THR A 203 15.68 -6.60 4.63
N GLU A 204 15.98 -5.68 5.54
CA GLU A 204 14.96 -4.98 6.33
C GLU A 204 13.96 -4.24 5.44
N MET A 205 14.45 -3.56 4.40
CA MET A 205 13.60 -2.86 3.44
C MET A 205 12.72 -3.81 2.64
N LEU A 206 13.27 -4.94 2.21
CA LEU A 206 12.53 -5.97 1.49
C LEU A 206 11.39 -6.56 2.33
N VAL A 207 11.67 -6.88 3.59
CA VAL A 207 10.66 -7.36 4.56
C VAL A 207 9.55 -6.32 4.76
N HIS A 208 9.91 -5.05 4.99
CA HIS A 208 8.92 -3.98 5.19
C HIS A 208 8.10 -3.69 3.93
N ALA A 209 8.69 -3.80 2.75
CA ALA A 209 7.99 -3.63 1.49
C ALA A 209 7.11 -4.85 1.11
N GLY A 210 7.34 -6.00 1.73
CA GLY A 210 6.75 -7.28 1.35
C GLY A 210 7.31 -7.83 0.02
N ALA A 211 8.53 -7.41 -0.35
CA ALA A 211 9.22 -7.84 -1.56
C ALA A 211 10.15 -9.01 -1.20
N ASP A 212 9.71 -10.25 -1.44
CA ASP A 212 10.45 -11.46 -1.05
C ASP A 212 11.55 -11.85 -2.08
N ASP A 213 11.85 -10.98 -3.03
CA ASP A 213 12.82 -11.23 -4.09
C ASP A 213 14.24 -10.93 -3.61
N ALA A 214 15.01 -11.99 -3.34
CA ALA A 214 16.38 -11.89 -2.88
C ALA A 214 17.32 -11.22 -3.89
N SER A 215 16.96 -11.17 -5.18
CA SER A 215 17.77 -10.49 -6.21
C SER A 215 17.82 -8.97 -6.02
N LEU A 216 16.87 -8.41 -5.27
CA LEU A 216 16.83 -6.98 -4.96
C LEU A 216 17.77 -6.59 -3.81
N ALA A 217 18.23 -7.56 -3.01
CA ALA A 217 19.07 -7.28 -1.86
C ALA A 217 20.47 -6.81 -2.29
N GLY A 218 20.96 -5.73 -1.68
CA GLY A 218 22.27 -5.16 -1.97
C GLY A 218 22.35 -4.29 -3.21
N LEU A 219 21.26 -4.10 -3.96
CA LEU A 219 21.24 -3.17 -5.08
C LEU A 219 21.56 -1.75 -4.61
N ASP A 220 22.37 -1.04 -5.39
CA ASP A 220 22.55 0.41 -5.26
C ASP A 220 21.35 1.16 -5.86
N LEU A 221 21.38 2.50 -5.81
CA LEU A 221 20.27 3.31 -6.31
C LEU A 221 20.01 3.09 -7.82
N PRO A 222 21.04 3.09 -8.71
CA PRO A 222 20.84 2.77 -10.12
C PRO A 222 20.24 1.37 -10.34
N GLY A 223 20.72 0.35 -9.62
CA GLY A 223 20.18 -1.01 -9.70
C GLY A 223 18.71 -1.08 -9.28
N LEU A 224 18.35 -0.40 -8.19
CA LEU A 224 16.95 -0.30 -7.75
C LEU A 224 16.08 0.41 -8.81
N LEU A 225 16.55 1.53 -9.36
CA LEU A 225 15.81 2.26 -10.40
C LEU A 225 15.64 1.43 -11.67
N ALA A 226 16.64 0.64 -12.06
CA ALA A 226 16.53 -0.30 -13.16
C ALA A 226 15.49 -1.39 -12.89
N ALA A 227 15.43 -1.93 -11.67
CA ALA A 227 14.42 -2.91 -11.27
C ALA A 227 12.99 -2.33 -11.23
N LEU A 228 12.85 -1.06 -10.89
CA LEU A 228 11.56 -0.35 -10.86
C LEU A 228 11.08 0.10 -12.25
N ARG A 229 12.00 0.31 -13.20
CA ARG A 229 11.72 0.88 -14.52
C ARG A 229 10.60 0.15 -15.29
N PRO A 230 10.54 -1.20 -15.36
CA PRO A 230 9.46 -1.88 -16.08
C PRO A 230 8.07 -1.59 -15.52
N PHE A 231 7.97 -1.36 -14.21
CA PHE A 231 6.72 -1.01 -13.55
C PHE A 231 6.36 0.47 -13.78
N HIS A 232 7.36 1.35 -13.76
CA HIS A 232 7.19 2.76 -14.08
C HIS A 232 6.72 2.96 -15.52
N ASP A 233 7.43 2.38 -16.48
CA ASP A 233 7.17 2.61 -17.92
C ASP A 233 5.80 2.08 -18.34
N ARG A 234 5.29 1.04 -17.67
CA ARG A 234 3.92 0.55 -17.88
C ARG A 234 2.85 1.55 -17.45
N LEU A 235 3.16 2.46 -16.53
CA LEU A 235 2.22 3.46 -16.00
C LEU A 235 2.23 4.77 -16.79
N VAL A 236 3.24 4.99 -17.63
CA VAL A 236 3.46 6.22 -18.39
C VAL A 236 3.29 5.92 -19.87
N GLY A 237 2.18 6.38 -20.45
CA GLY A 237 1.87 6.23 -21.85
C GLY A 237 2.55 7.27 -22.74
N PRO A 238 2.23 7.25 -24.05
CA PRO A 238 2.69 8.26 -24.99
C PRO A 238 2.39 9.67 -24.47
N ALA A 239 3.32 10.60 -24.70
CA ALA A 239 3.24 11.99 -24.21
C ALA A 239 3.19 12.15 -22.68
N GLY A 240 3.59 11.14 -21.90
CA GLY A 240 3.66 11.23 -20.44
C GLY A 240 2.30 11.07 -19.73
N VAL A 241 1.27 10.62 -20.45
CA VAL A 241 -0.07 10.44 -19.89
C VAL A 241 -0.11 9.19 -19.01
N ARG A 242 -0.63 9.30 -17.79
CA ARG A 242 -0.80 8.13 -16.91
C ARG A 242 -1.78 7.13 -17.51
N LEU A 243 -1.34 5.88 -17.65
CA LEU A 243 -2.17 4.78 -18.15
C LEU A 243 -3.01 4.15 -17.03
N PRO A 244 -4.20 3.62 -17.36
CA PRO A 244 -4.99 2.85 -16.41
C PRO A 244 -4.29 1.54 -16.05
N LEU A 245 -4.42 1.14 -14.79
CA LEU A 245 -3.99 -0.18 -14.34
C LEU A 245 -5.10 -1.20 -14.58
N CYS A 246 -4.98 -1.92 -15.70
CA CYS A 246 -5.82 -3.07 -16.05
C CYS A 246 -5.19 -4.39 -15.55
N ASP A 247 -4.50 -4.35 -14.42
CA ASP A 247 -3.78 -5.49 -13.86
C ASP A 247 -4.74 -6.48 -13.20
N ASP A 248 -4.45 -7.78 -13.37
CA ASP A 248 -5.00 -8.81 -12.49
C ASP A 248 -4.45 -8.64 -11.06
N LEU A 249 -5.01 -9.40 -10.12
CA LEU A 249 -4.59 -9.29 -8.72
C LEU A 249 -3.09 -9.59 -8.55
N PRO A 250 -2.51 -10.68 -9.09
CA PRO A 250 -1.07 -10.95 -8.99
C PRO A 250 -0.16 -9.81 -9.52
N ALA A 251 -0.49 -9.21 -10.67
CA ALA A 251 0.25 -8.08 -11.22
C ALA A 251 0.15 -6.85 -10.32
N ARG A 252 -1.05 -6.55 -9.80
CA ARG A 252 -1.29 -5.45 -8.85
C ARG A 252 -0.54 -5.65 -7.53
N GLN A 253 -0.47 -6.89 -7.05
CA GLN A 253 0.30 -7.25 -5.85
C GLN A 253 1.80 -7.02 -6.04
N ARG A 254 2.36 -7.43 -7.18
CA ARG A 254 3.76 -7.14 -7.52
C ARG A 254 4.03 -5.63 -7.59
N LEU A 255 3.17 -4.88 -8.29
CA LEU A 255 3.29 -3.42 -8.35
C LEU A 255 3.25 -2.78 -6.96
N SER A 256 2.36 -3.25 -6.08
CA SER A 256 2.27 -2.74 -4.71
C SER A 256 3.56 -2.96 -3.90
N ARG A 257 4.21 -4.13 -4.04
CA ARG A 257 5.48 -4.42 -3.36
C ARG A 257 6.60 -3.51 -3.85
N MET A 258 6.69 -3.31 -5.17
CA MET A 258 7.69 -2.42 -5.77
C MET A 258 7.45 -0.95 -5.42
N ALA A 259 6.19 -0.50 -5.42
CA ALA A 259 5.82 0.85 -5.00
C ALA A 259 6.16 1.11 -3.52
N ASN A 260 5.95 0.11 -2.65
CA ASN A 260 6.34 0.17 -1.24
C ASN A 260 7.86 0.25 -1.06
N LEU A 261 8.61 -0.53 -1.84
CA LEU A 261 10.08 -0.48 -1.82
C LEU A 261 10.61 0.88 -2.27
N ALA A 262 10.04 1.45 -3.35
CA ALA A 262 10.38 2.77 -3.84
C ALA A 262 10.08 3.87 -2.79
N ASP A 263 8.88 3.85 -2.20
CA ASP A 263 8.48 4.78 -1.14
C ASP A 263 9.40 4.70 0.09
N LEU A 264 9.75 3.48 0.52
CA LEU A 264 10.68 3.28 1.63
C LEU A 264 12.10 3.77 1.29
N ALA A 265 12.59 3.53 0.07
CA ALA A 265 13.90 4.02 -0.37
C ALA A 265 13.92 5.56 -0.39
N ALA A 266 12.86 6.19 -0.91
CA ALA A 266 12.69 7.63 -0.92
C ALA A 266 12.70 8.22 0.51
N HIS A 267 11.98 7.58 1.43
CA HIS A 267 12.02 7.94 2.85
C HIS A 267 13.44 7.90 3.43
N ARG A 268 14.21 6.85 3.13
CA ARG A 268 15.57 6.69 3.68
C ARG A 268 16.50 7.80 3.20
N LEU A 269 16.43 8.18 1.92
CA LEU A 269 17.25 9.27 1.36
C LEU A 269 16.87 10.62 1.96
N LEU A 270 15.58 10.97 2.01
CA LEU A 270 15.12 12.22 2.64
C LEU A 270 15.51 12.28 4.12
N ALA A 271 15.32 11.19 4.86
CA ALA A 271 15.67 11.14 6.27
C ALA A 271 17.19 11.23 6.49
N ALA A 272 18.01 10.70 5.57
CA ALA A 272 19.46 10.84 5.62
C ALA A 272 19.89 12.29 5.40
N GLU A 273 19.33 12.96 4.38
CA GLU A 273 19.59 14.38 4.11
C GLU A 273 19.23 15.27 5.31
N ILE A 274 18.03 15.11 5.87
CA ILE A 274 17.58 15.89 7.02
C ILE A 274 18.51 15.69 8.23
N ARG A 275 18.92 14.45 8.50
CA ARG A 275 19.86 14.16 9.59
C ARG A 275 21.23 14.80 9.35
N ALA A 276 21.75 14.72 8.12
CA ALA A 276 23.05 15.31 7.79
C ALA A 276 23.04 16.83 7.97
N ARG A 277 21.98 17.52 7.55
CA ARG A 277 21.81 18.97 7.76
C ARG A 277 21.74 19.35 9.25
N ALA A 278 21.09 18.53 10.06
CA ALA A 278 20.96 18.78 11.50
C ALA A 278 22.31 18.66 12.24
N LEU A 279 23.24 17.83 11.76
CA LEU A 279 24.58 17.70 12.35
C LEU A 279 25.50 18.90 12.04
N GLU A 280 25.27 19.60 10.93
CA GLU A 280 26.07 20.78 10.52
C GLU A 280 25.58 22.09 11.16
N THR A 281 24.35 22.12 11.67
CA THR A 281 23.80 23.31 12.33
C THR A 281 24.14 23.27 13.82
N PRO A 282 25.07 24.09 14.33
CA PRO A 282 25.33 24.13 15.77
C PRO A 282 24.04 24.49 16.50
N GLN A 283 23.62 23.63 17.43
CA GLN A 283 22.53 23.94 18.33
C GLN A 283 22.91 25.23 19.08
N PRO A 284 22.07 26.28 19.07
CA PRO A 284 22.29 27.41 19.95
C PRO A 284 22.35 26.86 21.38
N ALA A 285 23.43 27.20 22.09
CA ALA A 285 23.59 26.80 23.49
C ALA A 285 22.33 27.23 24.24
N LEU A 286 21.68 26.27 24.91
CA LEU A 286 20.60 26.56 25.85
C LEU A 286 21.19 27.52 26.89
N GLU A 287 20.85 28.80 26.80
CA GLU A 287 21.13 29.74 27.87
C GLU A 287 20.45 29.20 29.14
N PRO A 288 21.18 29.07 30.26
CA PRO A 288 20.59 28.62 31.50
C PRO A 288 19.47 29.58 31.88
N ALA A 289 18.30 29.03 32.20
CA ALA A 289 17.15 29.81 32.62
C ALA A 289 17.54 30.77 33.77
N PRO A 290 17.11 32.04 33.73
CA PRO A 290 17.37 32.96 34.83
C PRO A 290 16.72 32.42 36.12
N CYS A 291 17.54 32.32 37.17
CA CYS A 291 17.14 31.95 38.53
C CYS A 291 16.08 32.88 39.12
#